data_AF-R5CNN6-F1
#
_entry.id   AF-R5CNN6-F1
#
_cell.length_a   1.000
_cell.length_b   1.000
_cell.length_c   1.000
_cell.angle_alpha   90.00
_cell.angle_beta   90.00
_cell.angle_gamma   90.00
#
_symmetry.space_group_name_H-M   'P 1'
#
loop_
_entity.id
_entity.type
_entity.pdbx_description
1 polymer ?
#
loop_
_entity_poly.entity_id
_entity_poly.type
_entity_poly.pdbx_seq_one_letter_code
_entity_poly.pdbx_strand_id
1 'polypeptide(L)'
;MRYLLILIFSLLTLQSHYAVGQSNKSDSKILERALDYFAGEKYHEALLLLKKLDEKYNLNPRFKAYLGVCYFHEFDYEKACSYLDETINQLDVYSPAERSVYYNVAAESHFMLNEYEKAIPLYEKKLLVCCNEEKGDIYYRLGFCYMFNSKWECAAEYFKSAMSYYTTFNAGQKTTRMAQLDKMIKGCEENAGKL
;
A
#
# COMPACT_ATOMS: atom_id res chain seq x y z
N MET A 1 -51.24 -6.60 -32.47
CA MET A 1 -49.85 -6.09 -32.63
C MET A 1 -49.31 -5.39 -31.39
N ARG A 2 -50.00 -4.40 -30.81
CA ARG A 2 -49.49 -3.61 -29.65
C ARG A 2 -49.25 -4.43 -28.36
N TYR A 3 -50.12 -5.39 -28.03
CA TYR A 3 -49.94 -6.27 -26.86
C TYR A 3 -48.81 -7.30 -27.02
N LEU A 4 -48.55 -7.77 -28.24
CA LEU A 4 -47.48 -8.73 -28.53
C LEU A 4 -46.09 -8.09 -28.34
N LEU A 5 -45.93 -6.82 -28.72
CA LEU A 5 -44.71 -6.04 -28.52
C LEU A 5 -44.40 -5.79 -27.03
N ILE A 6 -45.43 -5.53 -26.20
CA ILE A 6 -45.27 -5.31 -24.75
C ILE A 6 -44.84 -6.61 -24.05
N LEU A 7 -45.42 -7.76 -24.44
CA LEU A 7 -45.04 -9.08 -23.93
C LEU A 7 -43.58 -9.43 -24.26
N ILE A 8 -43.14 -9.22 -25.50
CA ILE A 8 -41.74 -9.46 -25.91
C ILE A 8 -40.78 -8.56 -25.13
N PHE A 9 -41.10 -7.27 -24.97
CA PHE A 9 -40.28 -6.35 -24.20
C PHE A 9 -40.18 -6.76 -22.72
N SER A 10 -41.29 -7.18 -22.12
CA SER A 10 -41.30 -7.66 -20.72
C SER A 10 -40.48 -8.94 -20.53
N LEU A 11 -40.51 -9.88 -21.48
CA LEU A 11 -39.68 -11.10 -21.47
C LEU A 11 -38.20 -10.80 -21.63
N LEU A 12 -37.83 -9.85 -22.50
CA LEU A 12 -36.44 -9.40 -22.67
C LEU A 12 -35.92 -8.73 -21.40
N THR A 13 -36.74 -7.91 -20.74
CA THR A 13 -36.37 -7.33 -19.45
C THR A 13 -36.25 -8.37 -18.35
N LEU A 14 -37.11 -9.39 -18.31
CA LEU A 14 -37.02 -10.43 -17.29
C LEU A 14 -35.75 -11.29 -17.46
N GLN A 15 -35.40 -11.64 -18.70
CA GLN A 15 -34.15 -12.35 -19.00
C GLN A 15 -32.91 -11.52 -18.66
N SER A 16 -32.93 -10.21 -18.94
CA SER A 16 -31.80 -9.33 -18.60
C SER A 16 -31.62 -9.20 -17.08
N HIS A 17 -32.70 -9.04 -16.32
CA HIS A 17 -32.64 -8.99 -14.85
C HIS A 17 -32.17 -10.33 -14.26
N TYR A 18 -32.61 -11.47 -14.82
CA TYR A 18 -32.17 -12.79 -14.38
C TYR A 18 -30.68 -13.03 -14.69
N ALA A 19 -30.21 -12.63 -15.88
CA ALA A 19 -28.80 -12.71 -16.27
C ALA A 19 -27.90 -11.82 -15.40
N VAL A 20 -28.33 -10.58 -15.11
CA VAL A 20 -27.64 -9.67 -14.19
C VAL A 20 -27.60 -10.24 -12.77
N GLY A 21 -28.70 -10.83 -12.30
CA GLY A 21 -28.76 -11.50 -10.99
C GLY A 21 -27.80 -12.70 -10.86
N GLN A 22 -27.72 -13.53 -11.91
CA GLN A 22 -26.76 -14.65 -11.96
C GLN A 22 -25.31 -14.17 -12.06
N SER A 23 -25.05 -13.13 -12.86
CA SER A 23 -23.73 -12.52 -12.96
C SER A 23 -23.27 -11.97 -11.61
N ASN A 24 -24.12 -11.22 -10.90
CA ASN A 24 -23.76 -10.67 -9.58
C ASN A 24 -23.46 -11.77 -8.55
N LYS A 25 -24.18 -12.90 -8.60
CA LYS A 25 -23.89 -14.06 -7.75
C LYS A 25 -22.55 -14.71 -8.10
N SER A 26 -22.20 -14.77 -9.39
CA SER A 26 -20.89 -15.26 -9.84
C SER A 26 -19.75 -14.32 -9.42
N ASP A 27 -19.94 -13.01 -9.56
CA ASP A 27 -18.91 -12.01 -9.27
C ASP A 27 -18.66 -11.88 -7.75
N SER A 28 -19.69 -12.09 -6.92
CA SER A 28 -19.51 -12.22 -5.46
C SER A 28 -18.60 -13.38 -5.09
N LYS A 29 -18.67 -14.52 -5.79
CA LYS A 29 -17.77 -15.67 -5.56
C LYS A 29 -16.35 -15.39 -6.03
N ILE A 30 -16.22 -14.63 -7.12
CA ILE A 30 -14.90 -14.16 -7.60
C ILE A 30 -14.27 -13.27 -6.54
N LEU A 31 -15.03 -12.34 -5.96
CA LEU A 31 -14.55 -11.48 -4.89
C LEU A 31 -14.13 -12.30 -3.67
N GLU A 32 -14.97 -13.22 -3.19
CA GLU A 32 -14.64 -14.12 -2.06
C GLU A 32 -13.31 -14.85 -2.29
N ARG A 33 -13.14 -15.47 -3.46
CA ARG A 33 -11.90 -16.15 -3.83
C ARG A 33 -10.70 -15.22 -3.93
N ALA A 34 -10.89 -13.99 -4.42
CA ALA A 34 -9.83 -12.99 -4.48
C ALA A 34 -9.37 -12.59 -3.07
N LEU A 35 -10.31 -12.45 -2.13
CA LEU A 35 -10.01 -12.16 -0.73
C LEU A 35 -9.29 -13.33 -0.04
N ASP A 36 -9.69 -14.57 -0.32
CA ASP A 36 -8.98 -15.76 0.17
C ASP A 36 -7.54 -15.82 -0.35
N TYR A 37 -7.34 -15.51 -1.64
CA TYR A 37 -5.99 -15.42 -2.21
C TYR A 37 -5.18 -14.29 -1.60
N PHE A 38 -5.78 -13.12 -1.42
CA PHE A 38 -5.11 -11.98 -0.79
C PHE A 38 -4.69 -12.30 0.65
N ALA A 39 -5.60 -12.87 1.46
CA ALA A 39 -5.32 -13.27 2.83
C ALA A 39 -4.27 -14.39 2.92
N GLY A 40 -4.18 -15.24 1.90
CA GLY A 40 -3.15 -16.26 1.76
C GLY A 40 -1.87 -15.79 1.08
N GLU A 41 -1.67 -14.47 0.90
CA GLU A 41 -0.50 -13.84 0.27
C GLU A 41 -0.25 -14.30 -1.19
N LYS A 42 -1.27 -14.84 -1.83
CA LYS A 42 -1.28 -15.20 -3.26
C LYS A 42 -1.65 -13.98 -4.09
N TYR A 43 -0.76 -12.98 -4.04
CA TYR A 43 -1.02 -11.65 -4.56
C TYR A 43 -1.25 -11.65 -6.08
N HIS A 44 -0.54 -12.48 -6.84
CA HIS A 44 -0.73 -12.62 -8.28
C HIS A 44 -2.16 -13.10 -8.60
N GLU A 45 -2.62 -14.18 -7.96
CA GLU A 45 -3.95 -14.73 -8.19
C GLU A 45 -5.06 -13.79 -7.71
N ALA A 46 -4.86 -13.14 -6.57
CA ALA A 46 -5.77 -12.09 -6.08
C ALA A 46 -5.87 -10.94 -7.08
N LEU A 47 -4.75 -10.49 -7.64
CA LEU A 47 -4.67 -9.40 -8.61
C LEU A 47 -5.51 -9.70 -9.86
N LEU A 48 -5.35 -10.91 -10.43
CA LEU A 48 -6.08 -11.30 -11.63
C LEU A 48 -7.60 -11.25 -11.43
N LEU A 49 -8.08 -11.65 -10.25
CA LEU A 49 -9.50 -11.65 -9.93
C LEU A 49 -10.01 -10.24 -9.58
N LEU A 50 -9.29 -9.49 -8.76
CA LEU A 50 -9.68 -8.11 -8.38
C LEU A 50 -9.69 -7.19 -9.59
N LYS A 51 -8.71 -7.31 -10.51
CA LYS A 51 -8.66 -6.49 -11.73
C LYS A 51 -9.88 -6.73 -12.61
N LYS A 52 -10.31 -7.99 -12.77
CA LYS A 52 -11.54 -8.32 -13.51
C LYS A 52 -12.78 -7.67 -12.89
N LEU A 53 -12.83 -7.57 -11.56
CA LEU A 53 -13.93 -6.90 -10.87
C LEU A 53 -13.84 -5.37 -11.05
N ASP A 54 -12.65 -4.78 -11.01
CA ASP A 54 -12.44 -3.35 -11.17
C ASP A 54 -12.78 -2.85 -12.59
N GLU A 55 -12.56 -3.67 -13.62
CA GLU A 55 -12.99 -3.37 -14.99
C GLU A 55 -14.53 -3.26 -15.14
N LYS A 56 -15.28 -3.89 -14.22
CA LYS A 56 -16.75 -3.98 -14.29
C LYS A 56 -17.45 -3.09 -13.27
N TYR A 57 -16.82 -2.85 -12.13
CA TYR A 57 -17.42 -2.20 -10.98
C TYR A 57 -16.52 -1.07 -10.50
N ASN A 58 -17.12 0.01 -9.99
CA ASN A 58 -16.37 0.97 -9.20
C ASN A 58 -16.13 0.39 -7.80
N LEU A 59 -14.98 -0.26 -7.61
CA LEU A 59 -14.63 -0.89 -6.34
C LEU A 59 -14.52 0.15 -5.22
N ASN A 60 -14.90 -0.27 -4.00
CA ASN A 60 -14.72 0.57 -2.83
C ASN A 60 -13.20 0.76 -2.54
N PRO A 61 -12.84 1.80 -1.78
CA PRO A 61 -11.43 2.15 -1.54
C PRO A 61 -10.58 1.02 -0.97
N ARG A 62 -11.14 0.11 -0.15
CA ARG A 62 -10.39 -1.01 0.43
C ARG A 62 -9.96 -2.03 -0.62
N PHE A 63 -10.83 -2.37 -1.56
CA PHE A 63 -10.51 -3.33 -2.62
C PHE A 63 -9.55 -2.75 -3.66
N LYS A 64 -9.65 -1.44 -3.91
CA LYS A 64 -8.63 -0.71 -4.67
C LYS A 64 -7.29 -0.69 -3.93
N ALA A 65 -7.27 -0.52 -2.60
CA ALA A 65 -6.04 -0.65 -1.82
C ALA A 65 -5.45 -2.08 -1.90
N TYR A 66 -6.28 -3.13 -1.92
CA TYR A 66 -5.81 -4.50 -2.18
C TYR A 66 -5.16 -4.65 -3.56
N LEU A 67 -5.72 -4.03 -4.61
CA LEU A 67 -5.05 -3.97 -5.93
C LEU A 67 -3.68 -3.32 -5.83
N GLY A 68 -3.56 -2.21 -5.10
CA GLY A 68 -2.28 -1.54 -4.88
C GLY A 68 -1.26 -2.43 -4.17
N VAL A 69 -1.66 -3.14 -3.12
CA VAL A 69 -0.81 -4.15 -2.44
C VAL A 69 -0.41 -5.28 -3.38
N CYS A 70 -1.35 -5.81 -4.15
CA CYS A 70 -1.05 -6.83 -5.15
C CYS A 70 -0.02 -6.36 -6.18
N TYR A 71 -0.19 -5.16 -6.74
CA TYR A 71 0.77 -4.61 -7.72
C TYR A 71 2.15 -4.38 -7.14
N PHE A 72 2.26 -3.97 -5.87
CA PHE A 72 3.54 -3.87 -5.18
C PHE A 72 4.28 -5.22 -5.14
N HIS A 73 3.56 -6.31 -4.84
CA HIS A 73 4.13 -7.66 -4.84
C HIS A 73 4.45 -8.20 -6.25
N GLU A 74 3.91 -7.59 -7.30
CA GLU A 74 4.31 -7.82 -8.70
C GLU A 74 5.43 -6.87 -9.16
N PHE A 75 5.97 -6.04 -8.26
CA PHE A 75 6.98 -5.00 -8.53
C PHE A 75 6.52 -3.91 -9.52
N ASP A 76 5.21 -3.76 -9.75
CA ASP A 76 4.61 -2.68 -10.54
C ASP A 76 4.27 -1.51 -9.60
N TYR A 77 5.31 -0.76 -9.21
CA TYR A 77 5.21 0.28 -8.21
C TYR A 77 4.38 1.48 -8.69
N GLU A 78 4.41 1.78 -9.99
CA GLU A 78 3.59 2.84 -10.58
C GLU A 78 2.10 2.55 -10.40
N LYS A 79 1.65 1.32 -10.67
CA LYS A 79 0.26 0.95 -10.40
C LYS A 79 -0.04 0.87 -8.91
N ALA A 80 0.90 0.38 -8.10
CA ALA A 80 0.73 0.36 -6.65
C ALA A 80 0.42 1.76 -6.10
N CYS A 81 1.23 2.76 -6.48
CA CYS A 81 1.00 4.17 -6.14
C CYS A 81 -0.34 4.67 -6.70
N SER A 82 -0.66 4.39 -7.97
CA SER A 82 -1.91 4.86 -8.59
C SER A 82 -3.16 4.43 -7.81
N TYR A 83 -3.22 3.18 -7.34
CA TYR A 83 -4.37 2.69 -6.57
C TYR A 83 -4.36 3.17 -5.11
N LEU A 84 -3.19 3.21 -4.48
CA LEU A 84 -3.08 3.60 -3.07
C LEU A 84 -3.26 5.10 -2.89
N ASP A 85 -2.66 5.95 -3.70
CA ASP A 85 -2.79 7.41 -3.59
C ASP A 85 -4.24 7.87 -3.76
N GLU A 86 -4.99 7.22 -4.65
CA GLU A 86 -6.42 7.49 -4.84
C GLU A 86 -7.24 7.20 -3.57
N THR A 87 -6.83 6.20 -2.80
CA THR A 87 -7.67 5.61 -1.75
C THR A 87 -7.20 5.92 -0.34
N ILE A 88 -5.93 6.26 -0.14
CA ILE A 88 -5.27 6.24 1.17
C ILE A 88 -5.97 7.10 2.23
N ASN A 89 -6.56 8.23 1.83
CA ASN A 89 -7.26 9.15 2.73
C ASN A 89 -8.68 8.67 3.12
N GLN A 90 -9.17 7.60 2.48
CA GLN A 90 -10.48 6.98 2.75
C GLN A 90 -10.35 5.73 3.63
N LEU A 91 -9.11 5.34 3.98
CA LEU A 91 -8.82 4.10 4.72
C LEU A 91 -8.72 4.30 6.24
N ASP A 92 -8.91 5.52 6.73
CA ASP A 92 -8.78 5.86 8.16
C ASP A 92 -9.81 5.12 9.04
N VAL A 93 -10.90 4.63 8.45
CA VAL A 93 -11.94 3.83 9.11
C VAL A 93 -11.48 2.41 9.48
N TYR A 94 -10.37 1.94 8.91
CA TYR A 94 -9.85 0.59 9.16
C TYR A 94 -8.89 0.53 10.35
N SER A 95 -8.61 -0.70 10.80
CA SER A 95 -7.76 -0.92 11.98
C SER A 95 -6.34 -0.34 11.78
N PRO A 96 -5.66 0.09 12.85
CA PRO A 96 -4.27 0.53 12.77
C PRO A 96 -3.34 -0.47 12.07
N ALA A 97 -3.49 -1.77 12.37
CA ALA A 97 -2.70 -2.82 11.75
C ALA A 97 -2.88 -2.89 10.23
N GLU A 98 -4.11 -2.79 9.75
CA GLU A 98 -4.41 -2.79 8.33
C GLU A 98 -3.90 -1.51 7.63
N ARG A 99 -4.12 -0.35 8.25
CA ARG A 99 -3.59 0.92 7.71
C ARG A 99 -2.07 0.92 7.65
N SER A 100 -1.40 0.30 8.62
CA SER A 100 0.07 0.15 8.62
C SER A 100 0.56 -0.54 7.34
N VAL A 101 -0.15 -1.57 6.86
CA VAL A 101 0.17 -2.26 5.59
C VAL A 101 0.05 -1.30 4.42
N TYR A 102 -1.07 -0.57 4.30
CA TYR A 102 -1.27 0.34 3.17
C TYR A 102 -0.29 1.50 3.14
N TYR A 103 -0.03 2.14 4.29
CA TYR A 103 0.96 3.20 4.37
C TYR A 103 2.36 2.68 4.04
N ASN A 104 2.71 1.47 4.51
CA ASN A 104 4.00 0.85 4.18
C ASN A 104 4.15 0.62 2.68
N VAL A 105 3.16 -0.01 2.05
CA VAL A 105 3.22 -0.34 0.63
C VAL A 105 3.27 0.92 -0.23
N ALA A 106 2.44 1.92 0.08
CA ALA A 106 2.46 3.19 -0.64
C ALA A 106 3.82 3.89 -0.50
N ALA A 107 4.36 3.95 0.73
CA ALA A 107 5.66 4.58 0.99
C ALA A 107 6.82 3.86 0.29
N GLU A 108 6.88 2.52 0.36
CA GLU A 108 7.92 1.74 -0.32
C GLU A 108 7.77 1.83 -1.85
N SER A 109 6.55 1.87 -2.39
CA SER A 109 6.33 2.05 -3.83
C SER A 109 6.90 3.38 -4.33
N HIS A 110 6.57 4.49 -3.65
CA HIS A 110 7.17 5.79 -3.98
C HIS A 110 8.68 5.81 -3.79
N PHE A 111 9.18 5.16 -2.73
CA PHE A 111 10.62 5.05 -2.50
C PHE A 111 11.34 4.33 -3.66
N MET A 112 10.77 3.23 -4.16
CA MET A 112 11.32 2.47 -5.29
C MET A 112 11.29 3.27 -6.60
N LEU A 113 10.36 4.21 -6.72
CA LEU A 113 10.28 5.16 -7.83
C LEU A 113 11.17 6.41 -7.66
N ASN A 114 11.96 6.48 -6.58
CA ASN A 114 12.73 7.66 -6.17
C ASN A 114 11.88 8.91 -5.88
N GLU A 115 10.60 8.74 -5.59
CA GLU A 115 9.67 9.82 -5.24
C GLU A 115 9.69 10.08 -3.72
N TYR A 116 10.87 10.40 -3.20
CA TYR A 116 11.13 10.47 -1.76
C TYR A 116 10.23 11.49 -1.03
N GLU A 117 9.91 12.63 -1.64
CA GLU A 117 8.99 13.63 -1.09
C GLU A 117 7.58 13.08 -0.86
N LYS A 118 7.13 12.15 -1.71
CA LYS A 118 5.82 11.50 -1.56
C LYS A 118 5.87 10.36 -0.54
N ALA A 119 6.99 9.66 -0.45
CA ALA A 119 7.18 8.56 0.50
C ALA A 119 7.20 9.04 1.96
N ILE A 120 7.82 10.20 2.25
CA ILE A 120 7.96 10.74 3.62
C ILE A 120 6.63 10.81 4.39
N PRO A 121 5.57 11.51 3.92
CA PRO A 121 4.33 11.62 4.69
C PRO A 121 3.63 10.27 4.90
N LEU A 122 3.87 9.28 4.04
CA LEU A 122 3.31 7.93 4.19
C LEU A 122 4.05 7.14 5.26
N TYR A 123 5.39 7.21 5.31
CA TYR A 123 6.15 6.67 6.43
C TYR A 123 5.79 7.33 7.77
N GLU A 124 5.58 8.65 7.79
CA GLU A 124 5.12 9.37 8.97
C GLU A 124 3.74 8.90 9.44
N LYS A 125 2.78 8.70 8.51
CA LYS A 125 1.48 8.08 8.83
C LYS A 125 1.66 6.67 9.39
N LYS A 126 2.58 5.87 8.84
CA LYS A 126 2.88 4.52 9.36
C LYS A 126 3.39 4.55 10.80
N LEU A 127 4.25 5.49 11.17
CA LEU A 127 4.77 5.64 12.55
C LEU A 127 3.67 5.81 13.60
N LEU A 128 2.50 6.34 13.21
CA LEU A 128 1.36 6.56 14.10
C LEU A 128 0.55 5.29 14.39
N VAL A 129 0.70 4.24 13.56
CA VAL A 129 -0.15 3.05 13.60
C VAL A 129 0.62 1.73 13.75
N CYS A 130 1.94 1.73 13.53
CA CYS A 130 2.79 0.54 13.64
C CYS A 130 3.17 0.23 15.09
N CYS A 131 3.67 -0.99 15.33
CA CYS A 131 4.25 -1.34 16.63
C CYS A 131 5.67 -0.77 16.78
N ASN A 132 6.22 -0.76 18.00
CA ASN A 132 7.52 -0.14 18.27
C ASN A 132 8.68 -0.90 17.58
N GLU A 133 8.55 -2.20 17.41
CA GLU A 133 9.52 -3.08 16.76
C GLU A 133 9.71 -2.76 15.26
N GLU A 134 8.71 -2.12 14.63
CA GLU A 134 8.77 -1.68 13.23
C GLU A 134 9.35 -0.28 13.07
N LYS A 135 9.28 0.57 14.11
CA LYS A 135 9.65 2.00 14.00
C LYS A 135 11.09 2.20 13.58
N GLY A 136 12.01 1.32 14.02
CA GLY A 136 13.42 1.38 13.61
C GLY A 136 13.59 1.28 12.08
N ASP A 137 12.86 0.36 11.44
CA ASP A 137 12.87 0.19 9.98
C ASP A 137 12.27 1.40 9.26
N ILE A 138 11.22 2.01 9.83
CA ILE A 138 10.55 3.18 9.26
C ILE A 138 11.43 4.43 9.34
N TYR A 139 12.04 4.69 10.51
CA TYR A 139 13.00 5.78 10.67
C TYR A 139 14.22 5.60 9.78
N TYR A 140 14.67 4.36 9.58
CA TYR A 140 15.74 4.05 8.64
C TYR A 140 15.36 4.47 7.22
N ARG A 141 14.15 4.14 6.76
CA ARG A 141 13.64 4.58 5.44
C ARG A 141 13.49 6.09 5.31
N LEU A 142 12.95 6.75 6.34
CA LEU A 142 12.87 8.21 6.37
C LEU A 142 14.25 8.85 6.24
N GLY A 143 15.25 8.36 6.98
CA GLY A 143 16.63 8.82 6.88
C GLY A 143 17.16 8.76 5.44
N PHE A 144 16.90 7.67 4.71
CA PHE A 144 17.25 7.58 3.28
C PHE A 144 16.48 8.58 2.41
N CYS A 145 15.18 8.77 2.64
CA CYS A 145 14.40 9.76 1.88
C CYS A 145 15.00 11.16 2.02
N TYR A 146 15.32 11.58 3.25
CA TYR A 146 15.94 12.88 3.49
C TYR A 146 17.37 12.96 2.92
N MET A 147 18.15 11.88 3.05
CA MET A 147 19.50 11.80 2.53
C MET A 147 19.54 11.95 1.01
N PHE A 148 18.67 11.24 0.28
CA PHE A 148 18.58 11.33 -1.18
C PHE A 148 18.07 12.70 -1.65
N ASN A 149 17.30 13.40 -0.82
CA ASN A 149 16.90 14.78 -1.05
C ASN A 149 17.94 15.81 -0.54
N SER A 150 19.16 15.37 -0.19
CA SER A 150 20.25 16.21 0.32
C SER A 150 19.90 17.04 1.57
N LYS A 151 18.91 16.60 2.35
CA LYS A 151 18.50 17.19 3.62
C LYS A 151 19.27 16.49 4.75
N TRP A 152 20.56 16.78 4.82
CA TRP A 152 21.53 16.02 5.62
C TRP A 152 21.25 16.05 7.13
N GLU A 153 20.86 17.19 7.69
CA GLU A 153 20.52 17.31 9.11
C GLU A 153 19.36 16.40 9.49
N CYS A 154 18.24 16.50 8.76
CA CYS A 154 17.08 15.64 8.97
C CYS A 154 17.41 14.16 8.77
N ALA A 155 18.23 13.82 7.77
CA ALA A 155 18.67 12.45 7.55
C ALA A 155 19.42 11.89 8.77
N ALA A 156 20.36 12.65 9.33
CA ALA A 156 21.10 12.28 10.52
C ALA A 156 20.19 12.06 11.74
N GLU A 157 19.21 12.94 11.96
CA GLU A 157 18.23 12.81 13.05
C GLU A 157 17.39 11.53 12.93
N TYR A 158 16.89 11.23 11.73
CA TYR A 158 16.12 10.02 11.49
C TYR A 158 16.96 8.75 11.59
N PHE A 159 18.22 8.77 11.14
CA PHE A 159 19.15 7.66 11.34
C PHE A 159 19.49 7.42 12.81
N LYS A 160 19.66 8.49 13.63
CA LYS A 160 19.81 8.36 15.09
C LYS A 160 18.56 7.77 15.75
N SER A 161 17.38 8.18 15.29
CA SER A 161 16.10 7.61 15.76
C SER A 161 16.01 6.12 15.43
N ALA A 162 16.39 5.72 14.21
CA ALA A 162 16.46 4.31 13.81
C ALA A 162 17.41 3.51 14.70
N MET A 163 18.60 4.05 14.98
CA MET A 163 19.59 3.43 15.87
C MET A 163 19.04 3.21 17.29
N SER A 164 18.36 4.22 17.83
CA SER A 164 17.74 4.13 19.16
C SER A 164 16.70 3.01 19.20
N TYR A 165 15.81 2.94 18.22
CA TYR A 165 14.77 1.91 18.18
C TYR A 165 15.32 0.51 17.97
N TYR A 166 16.33 0.33 17.11
CA TYR A 166 16.99 -0.97 16.96
C TYR A 166 17.66 -1.43 18.25
N THR A 167 18.30 -0.52 18.99
CA THR A 167 18.94 -0.85 20.26
C THR A 167 17.92 -1.24 21.33
N THR A 168 16.78 -0.54 21.40
CA THR A 168 15.75 -0.78 22.43
C THR A 168 14.84 -1.96 22.12
N PHE A 169 14.38 -2.12 20.87
CA PHE A 169 13.32 -3.06 20.51
C PHE A 169 13.78 -4.22 19.61
N ASN A 170 14.99 -4.15 19.03
CA ASN A 170 15.50 -5.17 18.10
C ASN A 170 16.93 -5.63 18.45
N ALA A 171 17.29 -5.58 19.73
CA ALA A 171 18.63 -5.91 20.22
C ALA A 171 19.08 -7.30 19.69
N GLY A 172 20.25 -7.33 19.07
CA GLY A 172 20.84 -8.56 18.51
C GLY A 172 20.32 -9.01 17.15
N GLN A 173 19.26 -8.40 16.60
CA GLN A 173 18.68 -8.79 15.29
C GLN A 173 19.12 -7.88 14.13
N LYS A 174 19.39 -6.60 14.41
CA LYS A 174 19.64 -5.56 13.38
C LYS A 174 21.10 -5.07 13.37
N THR A 175 22.04 -5.89 13.84
CA THR A 175 23.46 -5.52 14.04
C THR A 175 24.13 -4.93 12.80
N THR A 176 23.91 -5.52 11.62
CA THR A 176 24.44 -4.99 10.35
C THR A 176 23.87 -3.62 10.01
N ARG A 177 22.56 -3.40 10.22
CA ARG A 177 21.93 -2.10 9.98
C ARG A 177 22.42 -1.04 10.96
N MET A 178 22.66 -1.40 12.22
CA MET A 178 23.24 -0.50 13.22
C MET A 178 24.65 -0.07 12.80
N ALA A 179 25.53 -1.01 12.41
CA ALA A 179 26.86 -0.67 11.91
C ALA A 179 26.85 0.21 10.65
N GLN A 180 25.83 0.05 9.79
CA GLN A 180 25.61 0.93 8.65
C GLN A 180 25.17 2.33 9.09
N LEU A 181 24.25 2.42 10.05
CA LEU A 181 23.73 3.68 10.57
C LEU A 181 24.85 4.57 11.16
N ASP A 182 25.82 4.00 11.88
CA ASP A 182 26.96 4.76 12.40
C ASP A 182 27.71 5.53 11.28
N LYS A 183 27.93 4.85 10.15
CA LYS A 183 28.60 5.46 8.99
C LYS A 183 27.71 6.49 8.31
N MET A 184 26.42 6.20 8.17
CA MET A 184 25.46 7.10 7.54
C MET A 184 25.26 8.38 8.34
N ILE A 185 25.15 8.29 9.66
CA ILE A 185 25.02 9.44 10.57
C ILE A 185 26.25 10.34 10.42
N LYS A 186 27.45 9.79 10.54
CA LYS A 186 28.69 10.56 10.40
C LYS A 186 28.78 11.24 9.02
N GLY A 187 28.46 10.51 7.95
CA GLY A 187 28.47 11.07 6.60
C GLY A 187 27.45 12.21 6.42
N CYS A 188 26.27 12.10 7.01
CA CYS A 188 25.26 13.17 6.96
C CYS A 188 25.71 14.40 7.75
N GLU A 189 26.25 14.24 8.96
CA GLU A 189 26.74 15.35 9.79
C GLU A 189 27.91 16.11 9.12
N GLU A 190 28.82 15.39 8.48
CA GLU A 190 29.92 16.00 7.71
C GLU A 190 29.43 16.80 6.49
N ASN A 191 28.31 16.41 5.88
CA ASN A 191 27.73 17.16 4.75
C ASN A 191 26.86 18.33 5.23
N ALA A 192 26.18 18.20 6.37
CA ALA A 192 25.42 19.29 6.98
C ALA A 192 26.32 20.48 7.34
N GLY A 193 27.48 20.23 7.96
CA GLY A 193 28.43 21.29 8.35
C GLY A 193 29.18 21.98 7.19
N LYS A 194 28.92 21.57 5.93
CA LYS A 194 29.51 22.18 4.72
C LYS A 194 28.54 23.12 3.99
N LEU A 195 27.26 23.16 4.39
CA LEU A 195 26.24 24.06 3.88
C LEU A 195 26.29 25.41 4.60
#